data_AF-A0A7W6NB64-F1
#
_entry.id   AF-A0A7W6NB64-F1
#
_cell.length_a   1.000
_cell.length_b   1.000
_cell.length_c   1.000
_cell.angle_alpha   90.00
_cell.angle_beta   90.00
_cell.angle_gamma   90.00
#
_symmetry.space_group_name_H-M   'P 1'
#
loop_
_entity.id
_entity.type
_entity.pdbx_description
1 polymer ?
#
loop_
_entity_poly.entity_id
_entity_poly.type
_entity_poly.pdbx_seq_one_letter_code
_entity_poly.pdbx_strand_id
1 'polypeptide(L)'
;MLGLVLIALNRIFDGLDGAVARLAGPTDRGAFLDIALDFFFYAAIPFAFVLADPAGNGLAGSLLLLSFVGTGSSFLAFAVIAQRRGLNSLKMPKKGLYYLGGITEGAETIALFILICLFPELFAIIATVFAALAFVTTLARWWWGWKAFAE
;
A
#
# COMPACT_ATOMS: atom_id res chain seq x y z
N MET A 1 -16.40 -15.77 0.56
CA MET A 1 -17.11 -14.53 0.99
C MET A 1 -16.76 -14.08 2.40
N LEU A 2 -16.41 -14.97 3.34
CA LEU A 2 -15.91 -14.56 4.66
C LEU A 2 -14.69 -13.62 4.58
N GLY A 3 -13.75 -13.87 3.66
CA GLY A 3 -12.59 -13.00 3.44
C GLY A 3 -12.95 -11.55 3.09
N LEU A 4 -13.97 -11.35 2.25
CA LEU A 4 -14.46 -10.01 1.89
C LEU A 4 -15.03 -9.26 3.10
N VAL A 5 -15.76 -9.97 3.97
CA VAL A 5 -16.28 -9.40 5.22
C VAL A 5 -15.14 -9.00 6.15
N LEU A 6 -14.10 -9.83 6.27
CA LEU A 6 -12.92 -9.52 7.09
C LEU A 6 -12.13 -8.31 6.55
N ILE A 7 -11.98 -8.19 5.23
CA ILE A 7 -11.37 -7.02 4.59
C ILE A 7 -12.18 -5.76 4.88
N ALA A 8 -13.52 -5.83 4.74
CA ALA A 8 -14.39 -4.70 5.02
C ALA A 8 -14.33 -4.26 6.49
N LEU A 9 -14.36 -5.22 7.42
CA LEU A 9 -14.22 -4.94 8.85
C LEU A 9 -12.86 -4.31 9.17
N ASN A 10 -11.78 -4.84 8.59
CA ASN A 10 -10.44 -4.28 8.78
C ASN A 10 -10.39 -2.81 8.33
N ARG A 11 -10.98 -2.47 7.18
CA ARG A 11 -11.01 -1.08 6.69
C ARG A 11 -11.91 -0.15 7.52
N ILE A 12 -12.96 -0.68 8.14
CA ILE A 12 -13.76 0.11 9.10
C ILE A 12 -12.93 0.43 10.34
N PHE A 13 -12.19 -0.54 10.89
CA PHE A 13 -11.34 -0.32 12.06
C PHE A 13 -10.18 0.65 11.79
N ASP A 14 -9.55 0.53 10.62
CA ASP A 14 -8.51 1.43 10.10
C ASP A 14 -9.02 2.87 9.88
N GLY A 15 -10.28 3.03 9.44
CA GLY A 15 -10.90 4.37 9.39
C GLY A 15 -11.17 4.95 10.79
N LEU A 16 -11.47 4.07 11.75
CA LEU A 16 -11.87 4.46 13.10
C LEU A 16 -10.66 4.85 13.96
N ASP A 17 -9.55 4.11 13.91
CA ASP A 17 -8.37 4.42 14.72
C ASP A 17 -7.77 5.80 14.37
N GLY A 18 -7.75 6.18 13.09
CA GLY A 18 -7.32 7.49 12.65
C GLY A 18 -8.28 8.60 13.09
N ALA A 19 -9.59 8.33 13.14
CA ALA A 19 -10.58 9.26 13.69
C ALA A 19 -10.40 9.46 15.20
N VAL A 20 -10.18 8.37 15.94
CA VAL A 20 -9.91 8.40 17.38
C VAL A 20 -8.58 9.11 17.67
N ALA A 21 -7.51 8.84 16.92
CA ALA A 21 -6.22 9.48 17.09
C ALA A 21 -6.27 11.01 16.87
N ARG A 22 -7.10 11.50 15.93
CA ARG A 22 -7.31 12.94 15.73
C ARG A 22 -8.01 13.61 16.92
N LEU A 23 -8.86 12.89 17.64
CA LEU A 23 -9.59 13.40 18.80
C LEU A 23 -8.79 13.27 20.10
N ALA A 24 -8.08 12.15 20.29
CA ALA A 24 -7.33 11.83 21.51
C ALA A 24 -5.88 12.37 21.50
N GLY A 25 -5.37 12.76 20.33
CA GLY A 25 -3.99 13.17 20.13
C GLY A 25 -3.16 12.04 19.49
N PRO A 26 -2.49 12.29 18.34
CA PRO A 26 -1.65 11.27 17.70
C PRO A 26 -0.43 10.94 18.56
N THR A 27 -0.02 9.67 18.54
CA THR A 27 1.18 9.20 19.26
C THR A 27 2.11 8.47 18.31
N ASP A 28 3.42 8.53 18.56
CA ASP A 28 4.42 7.82 17.75
C ASP A 28 4.19 6.30 17.76
N ARG A 29 3.74 5.75 18.89
CA ARG A 29 3.40 4.32 19.00
C ARG A 29 2.21 3.94 18.12
N GLY A 30 1.18 4.79 18.10
CA GLY A 30 0.01 4.61 17.24
C GLY A 30 0.39 4.66 15.77
N ALA A 31 1.13 5.71 15.36
CA ALA A 31 1.58 5.88 13.98
C ALA A 31 2.50 4.73 13.51
N PHE A 32 3.37 4.22 14.39
CA PHE A 32 4.20 3.05 14.10
C PHE A 32 3.36 1.78 13.88
N LEU A 33 2.37 1.54 14.74
CA LEU A 33 1.54 0.34 14.65
C LEU A 33 0.62 0.38 13.44
N ASP A 34 0.02 1.54 13.16
CA ASP A 34 -0.83 1.83 12.00
C ASP A 34 -0.12 1.40 10.70
N ILE A 35 1.02 2.01 10.40
CA ILE A 35 1.77 1.72 9.17
C ILE A 35 2.28 0.26 9.12
N ALA A 36 2.72 -0.30 10.24
CA ALA A 36 3.23 -1.67 10.28
C ALA A 36 2.11 -2.70 9.99
N LEU A 37 0.94 -2.52 10.58
CA LEU A 37 -0.21 -3.39 10.37
C LEU A 37 -0.81 -3.24 8.98
N ASP A 38 -0.79 -2.04 8.42
CA ASP A 38 -1.27 -1.79 7.06
C ASP A 38 -0.45 -2.54 6.00
N PHE A 39 0.88 -2.44 6.06
CA PHE A 39 1.74 -3.17 5.14
C PHE A 39 1.63 -4.68 5.32
N PHE A 40 1.50 -5.15 6.57
CA PHE A 40 1.27 -6.57 6.83
C PHE A 40 -0.07 -7.03 6.25
N PHE A 41 -1.15 -6.27 6.45
CA PHE A 41 -2.46 -6.55 5.90
C PHE A 41 -2.42 -6.61 4.37
N TYR A 42 -1.77 -5.64 3.71
CA TYR A 42 -1.66 -5.62 2.25
C TYR A 42 -0.93 -6.84 1.71
N ALA A 43 0.12 -7.31 2.39
CA ALA A 43 0.81 -8.54 2.01
C ALA A 43 0.02 -9.82 2.34
N ALA A 44 -0.72 -9.83 3.44
CA ALA A 44 -1.47 -11.00 3.89
C ALA A 44 -2.57 -11.42 2.91
N ILE A 45 -3.21 -10.46 2.23
CA ILE A 45 -4.28 -10.76 1.25
C ILE A 45 -3.78 -11.62 0.08
N PRO A 46 -2.84 -11.17 -0.79
CA PRO A 46 -2.35 -12.00 -1.90
C PRO A 46 -1.68 -13.29 -1.41
N PHE A 47 -1.02 -13.27 -0.25
CA PHE A 47 -0.48 -14.48 0.36
C PHE A 47 -1.56 -15.51 0.67
N ALA A 48 -2.73 -15.10 1.19
CA ALA A 48 -3.84 -16.01 1.45
C ALA A 48 -4.39 -16.67 0.17
N PHE A 49 -4.42 -15.95 -0.96
CA PHE A 49 -4.81 -16.53 -2.25
C PHE A 49 -3.78 -17.53 -2.78
N VAL A 50 -2.49 -17.26 -2.56
CA VAL A 50 -1.42 -18.23 -2.87
C VAL A 50 -1.53 -19.47 -1.98
N LEU A 51 -1.84 -19.32 -0.70
CA LEU A 51 -2.05 -20.47 0.18
C LEU A 51 -3.27 -21.32 -0.22
N ALA A 52 -4.32 -20.67 -0.70
CA ALA A 52 -5.55 -21.35 -1.12
C ALA A 52 -5.36 -22.20 -2.39
N ASP A 53 -4.58 -21.70 -3.36
CA ASP A 53 -4.20 -22.44 -4.56
C ASP A 53 -2.76 -22.08 -5.00
N PRO A 54 -1.75 -22.77 -4.46
CA PRO A 54 -0.35 -22.47 -4.78
C PRO A 54 -0.01 -22.67 -6.26
N ALA A 55 -0.66 -23.62 -6.94
CA ALA A 55 -0.36 -23.97 -8.32
C ALA A 55 -0.91 -22.92 -9.30
N GLY A 56 -2.15 -22.46 -9.10
CA GLY A 56 -2.77 -21.43 -9.94
C GLY A 56 -2.33 -20.01 -9.60
N ASN A 57 -2.16 -19.70 -8.31
CA ASN A 57 -1.95 -18.32 -7.85
C ASN A 57 -0.50 -17.99 -7.50
N GLY A 58 0.38 -18.98 -7.38
CA GLY A 58 1.74 -18.81 -6.83
C GLY A 58 2.56 -17.72 -7.51
N LEU A 59 2.65 -17.74 -8.84
CA LEU A 59 3.45 -16.77 -9.59
C LEU A 59 2.84 -15.36 -9.51
N ALA A 60 1.55 -15.23 -9.80
CA ALA A 60 0.88 -13.94 -9.84
C ALA A 60 0.80 -13.28 -8.44
N GLY A 61 0.54 -14.09 -7.40
CA GLY A 61 0.56 -13.62 -6.01
C GLY A 61 1.97 -13.21 -5.56
N SER A 62 3.01 -13.94 -5.96
CA SER A 62 4.40 -13.55 -5.70
C SER A 62 4.79 -12.24 -6.39
N LEU A 63 4.34 -12.03 -7.64
CA LEU A 63 4.54 -10.77 -8.36
C LEU A 63 3.83 -9.60 -7.67
N LEU A 64 2.59 -9.82 -7.20
CA LEU A 64 1.83 -8.81 -6.48
C LEU A 64 2.51 -8.45 -5.14
N LEU A 65 2.95 -9.45 -4.37
CA LEU A 65 3.75 -9.26 -3.16
C LEU A 65 5.04 -8.45 -3.42
N LEU A 66 5.78 -8.82 -4.47
CA LEU A 66 6.99 -8.10 -4.88
C LEU A 66 6.69 -6.62 -5.20
N SER A 67 5.57 -6.34 -5.87
CA SER A 67 5.15 -4.98 -6.17
C SER A 67 4.77 -4.17 -4.92
N PHE A 68 4.18 -4.81 -3.90
CA PHE A 68 3.90 -4.17 -2.60
C PHE A 68 5.17 -3.86 -1.82
N VAL A 69 6.19 -4.72 -1.89
CA VAL A 69 7.52 -4.40 -1.34
C VAL A 69 8.12 -3.18 -2.04
N GLY A 70 8.04 -3.10 -3.37
CA GLY A 70 8.54 -1.96 -4.13
C GLY A 70 7.84 -0.63 -3.78
N THR A 71 6.50 -0.63 -3.80
CA THR A 71 5.71 0.56 -3.49
C THR A 71 5.83 0.98 -2.02
N GLY A 72 5.85 0.02 -1.09
CA GLY A 72 5.98 0.28 0.33
C GLY A 72 7.36 0.77 0.75
N SER A 73 8.41 0.09 0.31
CA SER A 73 9.79 0.49 0.63
C SER A 73 10.13 1.86 0.07
N SER A 74 9.70 2.17 -1.16
CA SER A 74 9.93 3.49 -1.76
C SER A 74 9.19 4.61 -1.02
N PHE A 75 7.97 4.36 -0.54
CA PHE A 75 7.22 5.30 0.29
C PHE A 75 7.92 5.55 1.63
N LEU A 76 8.25 4.49 2.37
CA LEU A 76 8.90 4.58 3.68
C LEU A 76 10.28 5.22 3.59
N ALA A 77 11.11 4.80 2.64
CA ALA A 77 12.45 5.35 2.45
C ALA A 77 12.40 6.86 2.15
N PHE A 78 11.47 7.27 1.29
CA PHE A 78 11.29 8.69 1.00
C PHE A 78 10.81 9.46 2.23
N ALA A 79 9.83 8.95 2.97
CA ALA A 79 9.30 9.59 4.17
C ALA A 79 10.40 9.80 5.23
N VAL A 80 11.23 8.78 5.48
CA VAL A 80 12.34 8.85 6.45
C VAL A 80 13.38 9.88 6.03
N ILE A 81 13.80 9.89 4.76
CA ILE A 81 14.80 10.87 4.27
C ILE A 81 14.22 12.28 4.28
N ALA A 82 12.98 12.46 3.85
CA ALA A 82 12.30 13.75 3.84
C ALA A 82 12.15 14.33 5.26
N GLN A 83 11.77 13.50 6.23
CA GLN A 83 11.70 13.89 7.64
C GLN A 83 13.08 14.30 8.17
N ARG A 84 14.14 13.53 7.88
CA ARG A 84 15.52 13.88 8.29
C ARG A 84 16.01 15.20 7.69
N ARG A 85 15.56 15.55 6.48
CA ARG A 85 15.86 16.82 5.80
C ARG A 85 14.97 17.99 6.26
N GLY A 86 14.06 17.77 7.22
CA GLY A 86 13.17 18.82 7.72
C GLY A 86 12.12 19.29 6.71
N LEU A 87 11.79 18.46 5.70
CA LEU A 87 10.73 18.76 4.74
C LEU A 87 9.36 18.58 5.42
N ASN A 88 8.92 19.63 6.13
CA ASN A 88 7.80 19.59 7.07
C ASN A 88 6.39 19.60 6.43
N SER A 89 6.26 19.55 5.10
CA SER A 89 4.94 19.55 4.46
C SER A 89 4.71 18.35 3.53
N LEU A 90 4.09 17.31 4.08
CA LEU A 90 3.28 16.34 3.31
C LEU A 90 1.88 16.89 3.00
N LYS A 91 1.56 18.13 3.43
CA LYS A 91 0.34 18.87 3.06
C LYS A 91 0.69 20.23 2.46
N MET A 92 0.31 20.41 1.19
CA MET A 92 0.60 21.56 0.32
C MET A 92 0.42 22.94 0.95
N PRO A 93 1.31 23.88 0.58
CA PRO A 93 0.88 25.16 0.03
C PRO A 93 1.38 25.28 -1.41
N LYS A 94 0.42 25.21 -2.35
CA LYS A 94 0.51 25.72 -3.74
C LYS A 94 1.63 25.13 -4.64
N LYS A 95 1.20 24.25 -5.55
CA LYS A 95 1.86 23.82 -6.80
C LYS A 95 3.07 22.89 -6.67
N GLY A 96 2.79 21.59 -6.84
CA GLY A 96 3.68 20.66 -7.56
C GLY A 96 4.69 19.88 -6.72
N LEU A 97 4.26 18.71 -6.23
CA LEU A 97 5.06 17.54 -5.82
C LEU A 97 5.79 17.60 -4.46
N TYR A 98 5.13 17.12 -3.40
CA TYR A 98 5.73 16.29 -2.34
C TYR A 98 4.69 15.31 -1.77
N TYR A 99 3.94 14.67 -2.68
CA TYR A 99 3.21 13.44 -2.44
C TYR A 99 3.73 12.49 -3.51
N LEU A 100 4.33 11.37 -3.14
CA LEU A 100 4.67 10.32 -4.11
C LEU A 100 3.39 9.60 -4.49
N GLY A 101 2.53 10.34 -5.20
CA GLY A 101 1.33 9.81 -5.79
C GLY A 101 1.69 8.66 -6.72
N GLY A 102 0.87 7.63 -6.70
CA GLY A 102 1.00 6.46 -7.54
C GLY A 102 -0.25 6.26 -8.38
N ILE A 103 -0.14 5.43 -9.42
CA ILE A 103 -1.33 4.91 -10.11
C ILE A 103 -2.06 3.90 -9.19
N THR A 104 -1.33 3.34 -8.23
CA THR A 104 -1.80 2.36 -7.25
C THR A 104 -1.58 2.89 -5.84
N GLU A 105 -2.62 3.48 -5.24
CA GLU A 105 -2.64 3.92 -3.84
C GLU A 105 -3.56 3.02 -3.00
N GLY A 106 -3.97 3.47 -1.81
CA GLY A 106 -4.79 2.70 -0.89
C GLY A 106 -6.17 2.37 -1.47
N ALA A 107 -6.83 3.32 -2.13
CA ALA A 107 -8.17 3.11 -2.69
C ALA A 107 -8.17 2.04 -3.79
N GLU A 108 -7.22 2.11 -4.73
CA GLU A 108 -7.07 1.14 -5.80
C GLU A 108 -6.68 -0.24 -5.25
N THR A 109 -5.86 -0.28 -4.18
CA THR A 109 -5.47 -1.53 -3.51
C THR A 109 -6.67 -2.20 -2.82
N ILE A 110 -7.55 -1.44 -2.17
CA ILE A 110 -8.78 -2.01 -1.60
C ILE A 110 -9.75 -2.45 -2.69
N ALA A 111 -9.89 -1.68 -3.77
CA ALA A 111 -10.69 -2.10 -4.92
C ALA A 111 -10.18 -3.41 -5.54
N LEU A 112 -8.86 -3.57 -5.64
CA LEU A 112 -8.22 -4.83 -6.03
C LEU A 112 -8.62 -5.97 -5.09
N PHE A 113 -8.52 -5.78 -3.78
CA PHE A 113 -8.84 -6.82 -2.80
C PHE A 113 -10.30 -7.26 -2.86
N ILE A 114 -11.21 -6.32 -3.07
CA ILE A 114 -12.61 -6.61 -3.31
C ILE A 114 -12.76 -7.42 -4.60
N LEU A 115 -12.11 -6.99 -5.69
CA LEU A 115 -12.22 -7.62 -7.00
C LEU A 115 -11.74 -9.08 -6.99
N ILE A 116 -10.57 -9.36 -6.40
CA ILE A 116 -10.05 -10.74 -6.29
C ILE A 116 -10.91 -11.62 -5.36
N CYS A 117 -11.59 -11.03 -4.37
CA CYS A 117 -12.53 -11.76 -3.54
C CYS A 117 -13.84 -12.11 -4.26
N LEU A 118 -14.29 -11.25 -5.18
CA LEU A 118 -15.48 -11.48 -6.00
C LEU A 118 -15.20 -12.46 -7.15
N PHE A 119 -13.99 -12.42 -7.72
CA PHE A 119 -13.59 -13.23 -8.87
C PHE A 119 -12.29 -14.01 -8.60
N PRO A 120 -12.30 -14.98 -7.66
CA PRO A 120 -11.09 -15.72 -7.28
C PRO A 120 -10.47 -16.50 -8.45
N GLU A 121 -11.27 -17.00 -9.39
CA GLU A 121 -10.81 -17.69 -10.61
C GLU A 121 -9.98 -16.79 -11.54
N LEU A 122 -10.15 -15.47 -11.45
CA LEU A 122 -9.40 -14.49 -12.23
C LEU A 122 -8.23 -13.89 -11.44
N PHE A 123 -7.93 -14.41 -10.25
CA PHE A 123 -6.88 -13.88 -9.36
C PHE A 123 -5.57 -13.68 -10.11
N ALA A 124 -5.10 -14.69 -10.84
CA ALA A 124 -3.80 -14.62 -11.51
C ALA A 124 -3.73 -13.44 -12.49
N ILE A 125 -4.77 -13.24 -13.30
CA ILE A 125 -4.84 -12.14 -14.28
C ILE A 125 -4.91 -10.79 -13.56
N ILE A 126 -5.82 -10.66 -12.60
CA ILE A 126 -6.05 -9.42 -11.86
C ILE A 126 -4.78 -9.01 -11.09
N ALA A 127 -4.15 -9.96 -10.40
CA ALA A 127 -2.94 -9.74 -9.61
C ALA A 127 -1.76 -9.33 -10.50
N THR A 128 -1.57 -9.97 -11.66
CA THR A 128 -0.51 -9.60 -12.60
C THR A 128 -0.71 -8.20 -13.17
N VAL A 129 -1.94 -7.83 -13.57
CA VAL A 129 -2.23 -6.48 -14.08
C VAL A 129 -1.95 -5.43 -13.01
N PHE A 130 -2.44 -5.65 -11.79
CA PHE A 130 -2.19 -4.70 -10.71
C PHE A 130 -0.72 -4.61 -10.33
N ALA A 131 0.00 -5.74 -10.29
CA ALA A 131 1.43 -5.76 -10.02
C ALA A 131 2.21 -4.92 -11.04
N ALA A 132 1.85 -4.99 -12.34
CA ALA A 132 2.46 -4.17 -13.38
C ALA A 132 2.24 -2.66 -13.12
N LEU A 133 1.02 -2.25 -12.76
CA LEU A 133 0.72 -0.86 -12.40
C LEU A 133 1.49 -0.40 -11.14
N ALA A 134 1.61 -1.28 -10.15
CA ALA A 134 2.36 -1.02 -8.92
C ALA A 134 3.88 -0.94 -9.18
N PHE A 135 4.41 -1.69 -10.14
CA PHE A 135 5.80 -1.52 -10.58
C PHE A 135 6.04 -0.18 -11.27
N VAL A 136 5.10 0.29 -12.11
CA VAL A 136 5.19 1.63 -12.69
C VAL A 136 5.23 2.70 -11.58
N THR A 137 4.35 2.59 -10.58
CA THR A 137 4.41 3.45 -9.39
C THR A 137 5.77 3.36 -8.70
N THR A 138 6.28 2.16 -8.45
CA THR A 138 7.59 1.94 -7.80
C THR A 138 8.73 2.63 -8.55
N LEU A 139 8.81 2.43 -9.87
CA LEU A 139 9.85 3.03 -10.70
C LEU A 139 9.76 4.55 -10.72
N ALA A 140 8.54 5.11 -10.82
CA ALA A 140 8.33 6.54 -10.71
C ALA A 140 8.84 7.05 -9.35
N ARG A 141 8.51 6.35 -8.25
CA ARG A 141 8.95 6.72 -6.90
C ARG A 141 10.47 6.69 -6.74
N TRP A 142 11.12 5.67 -7.27
CA TRP A 142 12.59 5.58 -7.28
C TRP A 142 13.23 6.72 -8.05
N TRP A 143 12.70 7.04 -9.24
CA TRP A 143 13.21 8.15 -10.05
C TRP A 143 13.06 9.51 -9.33
N TRP A 144 11.90 9.76 -8.72
CA TRP A 144 11.66 10.96 -7.93
C TRP A 144 12.56 11.04 -6.70
N GLY A 145 12.72 9.94 -5.96
CA GLY A 145 13.62 9.88 -4.81
C GLY A 145 15.07 10.16 -5.20
N TRP A 146 15.54 9.55 -6.30
CA TRP A 146 16.88 9.80 -6.83
C TRP A 146 17.10 11.28 -7.18
N LYS A 147 16.13 11.92 -7.84
CA LYS A 147 16.22 13.33 -8.22
C LYS A 147 16.11 14.29 -7.04
N ALA A 148 15.18 14.03 -6.10
CA ALA A 148 14.91 14.90 -4.97
C ALA A 148 16.04 14.92 -3.93
N PHE A 149 16.86 13.87 -3.88
CA PHE A 149 17.95 13.71 -2.90
C PHE A 149 19.36 13.79 -3.51
N ALA A 150 19.49 14.25 -4.76
CA ALA A 150 20.79 14.43 -5.42
C ALA A 150 21.60 15.62 -4.89
N GLU A 151 20.94 16.56 -4.22
CA GLU A 151 21.52 17.70 -3.48
C GLU A 151 21.46 17.45 -1.98
#